data_AF-A0A2V8KAX5-F1
#
_entry.id   AF-A0A2V8KAX5-F1
#
_cell.length_a   1.000
_cell.length_b   1.000
_cell.length_c   1.000
_cell.angle_alpha   90.00
_cell.angle_beta   90.00
_cell.angle_gamma   90.00
#
_symmetry.space_group_name_H-M   'P 1'
#
loop_
_entity.id
_entity.type
_entity.pdbx_description
1 polymer ?
#
loop_
_entity_poly.entity_id
_entity_poly.type
_entity_poly.pdbx_seq_one_letter_code
_entity_poly.pdbx_strand_id
1 'polypeptide(L)'
;MEKLLDGDNPLLQDLRKQFEEIESVERKFTGAGFFTKFRLAPNVRPLSKKSLTFGDVAATIPGLKNGAGFLLFVRGGVLDQLEGYTYGEFWPTDVPNFGLGYIVKGQVKRERDTEALDKAFA
;
A
#
# COMPACT_ATOMS: atom_id res chain seq x y z
N MET A 1 -1.63 -1.03 -6.03
CA MET A 1 -0.89 -2.19 -5.52
C MET A 1 0.43 -2.37 -6.24
N GLU A 2 0.45 -2.34 -7.58
CA GLU A 2 1.68 -2.45 -8.40
C GLU A 2 2.86 -1.64 -7.84
N LYS A 3 2.72 -0.31 -7.70
CA LYS A 3 3.75 0.57 -7.15
C LYS A 3 4.22 0.17 -5.73
N LEU A 4 3.31 -0.24 -4.84
CA LEU A 4 3.65 -0.65 -3.48
C LEU A 4 4.44 -1.96 -3.46
N LEU A 5 4.16 -2.87 -4.39
CA LEU A 5 4.78 -4.20 -4.48
C LEU A 5 5.92 -4.31 -5.49
N ASP A 6 6.34 -3.18 -6.07
CA ASP A 6 7.39 -3.08 -7.09
C ASP A 6 8.80 -3.27 -6.51
N GLY A 7 9.70 -3.85 -7.30
CA GLY A 7 11.09 -4.14 -6.92
C GLY A 7 11.36 -5.61 -6.57
N ASP A 8 12.65 -5.88 -6.30
CA ASP A 8 13.21 -7.24 -6.24
C ASP A 8 13.34 -7.82 -4.83
N ASN A 9 12.92 -7.09 -3.79
CA ASN A 9 12.95 -7.62 -2.42
C ASN A 9 12.10 -8.92 -2.35
N PRO A 10 12.63 -10.03 -1.81
CA PRO A 10 11.93 -11.32 -1.78
C PRO A 10 10.56 -11.27 -1.10
N LEU A 11 10.40 -10.45 -0.06
CA LEU A 11 9.13 -10.26 0.63
C LEU A 11 8.10 -9.62 -0.30
N LEU A 12 8.48 -8.63 -1.12
CA LEU A 12 7.60 -8.03 -2.11
C LEU A 12 7.20 -9.04 -3.20
N GLN A 13 8.13 -9.90 -3.63
CA GLN A 13 7.82 -10.95 -4.60
C GLN A 13 6.77 -11.93 -4.04
N ASP A 14 6.88 -12.32 -2.78
CA ASP A 14 5.89 -13.19 -2.14
C ASP A 14 4.55 -12.47 -1.91
N LEU A 15 4.55 -11.18 -1.55
CA LEU A 15 3.32 -10.39 -1.48
C LEU A 15 2.64 -10.24 -2.84
N ARG A 16 3.39 -10.17 -3.95
CA ARG A 16 2.78 -10.19 -5.30
C ARG A 16 2.06 -11.50 -5.58
N LYS A 17 2.65 -12.64 -5.20
CA LYS A 17 1.96 -13.94 -5.30
C LYS A 17 0.68 -13.96 -4.46
N GLN A 18 0.72 -13.45 -3.23
CA GLN A 18 -0.50 -13.35 -2.41
C GLN A 18 -1.54 -12.39 -3.00
N PHE A 19 -1.11 -11.33 -3.68
CA PHE A 19 -2.00 -10.37 -4.33
C PHE A 19 -2.76 -11.01 -5.50
N GLU A 20 -2.14 -11.94 -6.22
CA GLU A 20 -2.78 -12.74 -7.28
C GLU A 20 -3.86 -13.69 -6.73
N GLU A 21 -3.79 -14.04 -5.44
CA GLU A 21 -4.73 -14.94 -4.75
C GLU A 21 -5.90 -14.20 -4.08
N ILE A 22 -6.06 -12.89 -4.31
CA ILE A 22 -7.20 -12.12 -3.78
C ILE A 22 -8.46 -12.48 -4.58
N GLU A 23 -9.44 -13.07 -3.90
CA GLU A 23 -10.75 -13.43 -4.50
C GLU A 23 -11.72 -12.24 -4.49
N SER A 24 -11.69 -11.41 -3.46
CA SER A 24 -12.54 -10.23 -3.38
C SER A 24 -11.95 -9.14 -2.50
N VAL A 25 -12.44 -7.93 -2.72
CA VAL A 25 -12.05 -6.73 -1.96
C VAL A 25 -13.29 -6.00 -1.46
N GLU A 26 -13.21 -5.44 -0.27
CA GLU A 26 -14.24 -4.58 0.30
C GLU A 26 -13.62 -3.23 0.65
N ARG A 27 -14.15 -2.13 0.07
CA ARG A 27 -13.65 -0.78 0.34
C ARG A 27 -14.65 0.02 1.17
N LYS A 28 -14.17 0.62 2.26
CA LYS A 28 -14.92 1.55 3.11
C LYS A 28 -14.22 2.89 3.18
N PHE A 29 -14.91 3.96 2.79
CA PHE A 29 -14.44 5.34 2.92
C PHE A 29 -14.68 5.86 4.33
N THR A 30 -13.77 6.69 4.82
CA THR A 30 -13.79 7.28 6.18
C THR A 30 -13.95 8.80 6.17
N GLY A 31 -14.13 9.39 4.99
CA GLY A 31 -14.06 10.84 4.79
C GLY A 31 -12.63 11.30 4.49
N ALA A 32 -11.65 11.00 5.35
CA ALA A 32 -10.24 11.37 5.13
C ALA A 32 -9.45 10.37 4.27
N GLY A 33 -10.07 9.24 3.93
CA GLY A 33 -9.42 8.14 3.24
C GLY A 33 -10.34 6.95 3.01
N PHE A 34 -9.73 5.78 2.87
CA PHE A 34 -10.42 4.51 2.78
C PHE A 34 -9.59 3.37 3.36
N PHE A 35 -10.28 2.30 3.74
CA PHE A 35 -9.69 0.97 3.94
C PHE A 35 -10.21 0.05 2.85
N THR A 36 -9.31 -0.70 2.21
CA THR A 36 -9.65 -1.81 1.31
C THR A 36 -9.23 -3.09 1.99
N LYS A 37 -10.19 -3.90 2.45
CA LYS A 37 -9.94 -5.21 3.04
C LYS A 37 -9.86 -6.27 1.95
N PHE A 38 -8.90 -7.18 2.08
CA PHE A 38 -8.68 -8.27 1.14
C PHE A 38 -9.25 -9.58 1.68
N ARG A 39 -9.89 -10.34 0.80
CA ARG A 39 -10.23 -11.75 1.03
C ARG A 39 -9.42 -12.59 0.06
N LEU A 40 -8.54 -13.41 0.61
CA LEU A 40 -7.66 -14.28 -0.16
C LEU A 40 -8.28 -15.69 -0.27
N ALA A 41 -7.86 -16.41 -1.30
CA ALA A 41 -8.20 -17.80 -1.49
C ALA A 41 -7.79 -18.66 -0.27
N PRO A 42 -8.47 -19.79 -0.02
CA PRO A 42 -8.04 -20.74 1.00
C PRO A 42 -6.62 -21.26 0.72
N ASN A 43 -5.81 -21.43 1.77
CA ASN A 43 -4.45 -21.99 1.72
C ASN A 43 -3.37 -21.11 1.09
N VAL A 44 -3.58 -19.79 0.98
CA VAL A 44 -2.48 -18.87 0.66
C VAL A 44 -1.33 -19.06 1.64
N ARG A 45 -0.13 -19.24 1.09
CA ARG A 45 1.08 -19.44 1.89
C ARG A 45 1.41 -18.16 2.66
N PRO A 46 1.47 -18.22 4.01
CA PRO A 46 1.87 -17.07 4.79
C PRO A 46 3.36 -16.80 4.63
N LEU A 47 3.74 -15.53 4.69
CA LEU A 47 5.13 -15.10 4.86
C LEU A 47 5.72 -15.65 6.16
N SER A 48 7.04 -15.76 6.20
CA SER A 48 7.77 -16.06 7.43
C SER A 48 7.51 -15.01 8.51
N LYS A 49 7.47 -13.73 8.12
CA LYS A 49 7.10 -12.61 8.99
C LYS A 49 5.58 -12.57 9.18
N LYS A 50 5.11 -12.73 10.42
CA LYS A 50 3.68 -12.87 10.74
C LYS A 50 2.89 -11.58 10.64
N SER A 51 3.47 -10.42 10.94
CA SER A 51 2.75 -9.16 10.76
C SER A 51 3.74 -8.09 10.38
N LEU A 52 3.37 -7.26 9.41
CA LEU A 52 4.11 -6.06 9.05
C LEU A 52 3.15 -5.00 8.54
N THR A 53 3.54 -3.75 8.66
CA THR A 53 2.84 -2.62 8.05
C THR A 53 3.88 -1.72 7.45
N PHE A 54 3.72 -1.38 6.19
CA PHE A 54 4.64 -0.50 5.49
C PHE A 54 3.90 0.40 4.51
N GLY A 55 4.52 1.52 4.19
CA GLY A 55 3.94 2.49 3.27
C GLY A 55 4.95 3.56 2.94
N ASP A 56 5.48 3.46 1.74
CA ASP A 56 6.46 4.38 1.17
C ASP A 56 6.00 4.89 -0.19
N VAL A 57 4.71 4.75 -0.52
CA VAL A 57 4.11 5.29 -1.75
C VAL A 57 3.20 6.45 -1.38
N ALA A 58 3.33 7.53 -2.14
CA ALA A 58 2.45 8.68 -2.11
C ALA A 58 1.77 8.87 -3.46
N ALA A 59 0.57 9.45 -3.43
CA ALA A 59 -0.16 9.91 -4.59
C ALA A 59 -0.25 11.44 -4.62
N THR A 60 0.00 12.01 -5.79
CA THR A 60 -0.43 13.38 -6.11
C THR A 60 -1.79 13.30 -6.78
N ILE A 61 -2.82 13.78 -6.11
CA ILE A 61 -4.21 13.73 -6.57
C ILE A 61 -4.70 15.17 -6.80
N PRO A 62 -5.19 15.53 -8.00
CA PRO A 62 -5.83 16.81 -8.22
C PRO A 62 -6.95 17.06 -7.22
N GLY A 63 -6.93 18.22 -6.56
CA GLY A 63 -7.87 18.57 -5.49
C GLY A 63 -7.37 18.29 -4.08
N LEU A 64 -6.26 17.57 -3.90
CA LEU A 64 -5.56 17.45 -2.62
C LEU A 64 -4.31 18.32 -2.62
N LYS A 65 -4.21 19.24 -1.67
CA LYS A 65 -3.05 20.13 -1.49
C LYS A 65 -1.81 19.34 -1.10
N ASN A 66 -1.97 18.34 -0.23
CA ASN A 66 -0.87 17.57 0.33
C ASN A 66 -0.76 16.17 -0.29
N GLY A 67 -1.64 15.84 -1.24
CA GLY A 67 -1.73 14.51 -1.81
C GLY A 67 -2.27 13.47 -0.82
N ALA A 68 -1.94 12.21 -1.08
CA ALA A 68 -2.35 11.07 -0.29
C ALA A 68 -1.20 10.09 -0.06
N GLY A 69 -1.27 9.32 1.02
CA GLY A 69 -0.36 8.22 1.31
C GLY A 69 -1.10 6.88 1.35
N PHE A 70 -0.33 5.80 1.39
CA PHE A 70 -0.86 4.45 1.50
C PHE A 70 -0.11 3.63 2.54
N LEU A 71 -0.83 2.81 3.32
CA LEU A 71 -0.26 1.79 4.21
C LEU A 71 -0.79 0.42 3.81
N LEU A 72 0.10 -0.54 3.61
CA LEU A 72 -0.24 -1.93 3.39
C LEU A 72 -0.03 -2.73 4.67
N PHE A 73 -1.08 -3.43 5.10
CA PHE A 73 -1.08 -4.25 6.30
C PHE A 73 -1.03 -5.72 5.91
N VAL A 74 -0.08 -6.43 6.50
CA VAL A 74 0.04 -7.89 6.48
C VAL A 74 -0.22 -8.39 7.89
N ARG A 75 -1.14 -9.34 8.05
CA ARG A 75 -1.49 -9.93 9.35
C ARG A 75 -1.53 -11.45 9.23
N GLY A 76 -0.98 -12.16 10.22
CA GLY A 76 -0.83 -13.62 10.16
C GLY A 76 0.07 -14.14 9.03
N GLY A 77 0.83 -13.26 8.38
CA GLY A 77 1.70 -13.54 7.25
C GLY A 77 1.00 -13.39 5.90
N VAL A 78 -0.24 -12.90 5.86
CA VAL A 78 -0.99 -12.70 4.61
C VAL A 78 -1.44 -11.24 4.45
N LEU A 79 -1.62 -10.80 3.21
CA LEU A 79 -2.24 -9.51 2.90
C LEU A 79 -3.58 -9.39 3.62
N ASP A 80 -3.80 -8.29 4.34
CA ASP A 80 -5.02 -8.07 5.13
C ASP A 80 -5.81 -6.86 4.60
N GLN A 81 -5.16 -5.70 4.53
CA GLN A 81 -5.82 -4.48 4.09
C GLN A 81 -4.84 -3.44 3.54
N LEU A 82 -5.35 -2.56 2.69
CA LEU A 82 -4.71 -1.33 2.25
C LEU A 82 -5.48 -0.13 2.80
N GLU A 83 -4.78 0.77 3.47
CA GLU A 83 -5.28 2.10 3.80
C GLU A 83 -4.78 3.10 2.76
N GLY A 84 -5.69 3.94 2.27
CA GLY A 84 -5.34 5.19 1.58
C GLY A 84 -5.81 6.35 2.45
N TYR A 85 -4.95 7.33 2.69
CA TYR A 85 -5.25 8.45 3.57
C TYR A 85 -4.77 9.77 2.97
N THR A 86 -5.45 10.86 3.29
CA THR A 86 -5.02 12.23 2.97
C THR A 86 -4.41 12.92 4.20
N TYR A 87 -3.84 14.11 4.02
CA TYR A 87 -3.23 14.89 5.10
C TYR A 87 -4.10 16.07 5.51
N GLY A 88 -5.13 15.80 6.33
CA GLY A 88 -6.04 16.82 6.86
C GLY A 88 -7.11 17.30 5.86
N GLU A 89 -7.33 16.53 4.80
CA GLU A 89 -8.27 16.84 3.73
C GLU A 89 -9.37 15.75 3.66
N PHE A 90 -10.43 15.99 2.89
CA PHE A 90 -11.37 14.92 2.54
C PHE A 90 -10.84 14.17 1.32
N TRP A 91 -10.95 12.85 1.33
CA TRP A 91 -10.69 12.03 0.16
C TRP A 91 -11.64 12.44 -0.97
N PRO A 92 -11.15 12.74 -2.19
CA PRO A 92 -11.99 13.21 -3.28
C PRO A 92 -13.03 12.16 -3.68
N THR A 93 -14.24 12.60 -4.00
CA THR A 93 -15.32 11.71 -4.47
C THR A 93 -15.02 11.08 -5.82
N ASP A 94 -14.20 11.74 -6.63
CA ASP A 94 -13.70 11.24 -7.90
C ASP A 94 -12.18 11.45 -7.99
N VAL A 95 -11.47 10.46 -8.51
CA VAL A 95 -10.00 10.47 -8.67
C VAL A 95 -9.69 9.99 -10.09
N PRO A 96 -10.03 10.77 -11.12
CA PRO A 96 -9.90 10.33 -12.51
C PRO A 96 -8.43 10.25 -12.94
N ASN A 97 -7.55 11.01 -12.29
CA ASN A 97 -6.12 11.04 -12.53
C ASN A 97 -5.36 11.15 -11.21
N PHE A 98 -4.22 10.49 -11.12
CA PHE A 98 -3.28 10.64 -10.01
C PHE A 98 -1.87 10.27 -10.47
N GLY A 99 -0.86 10.88 -9.86
CA GLY A 99 0.54 10.48 -10.00
C GLY A 99 0.98 9.64 -8.80
N LEU A 100 1.83 8.64 -9.00
CA LEU A 100 2.42 7.85 -7.91
C LEU A 100 3.94 8.03 -7.85
N GLY A 101 4.47 8.09 -6.64
CA GLY A 101 5.92 8.06 -6.38
C GLY A 101 6.24 7.49 -5.01
N TYR A 102 7.52 7.28 -4.76
CA TYR A 102 8.03 6.80 -3.48
C TYR A 102 8.38 7.96 -2.55
N ILE A 103 8.11 7.79 -1.26
CA ILE A 103 8.45 8.76 -0.22
C ILE A 103 9.90 8.49 0.20
N VAL A 104 10.80 9.37 -0.21
CA VAL A 104 12.23 9.31 0.13
C VAL A 104 12.60 10.58 0.87
N LYS A 105 12.96 10.46 2.15
CA LYS A 105 13.30 11.59 3.04
C LYS A 105 12.26 12.72 3.00
N GLY A 106 10.98 12.34 3.01
CA GLY A 106 9.84 13.28 2.99
C GLY A 106 9.50 13.87 1.62
N GLN A 107 10.16 13.43 0.54
CA GLN A 107 9.89 13.89 -0.82
C GLN A 107 9.37 12.77 -1.71
N VAL A 108 8.48 13.09 -2.63
CA VAL A 108 8.00 12.14 -3.65
C VAL A 108 9.04 12.03 -4.76
N LYS A 109 9.55 10.82 -4.98
CA LYS A 109 10.58 10.48 -5.98
C LYS A 109 10.11 9.34 -6.87
N ARG A 110 10.78 9.18 -8.02
CA ARG A 110 10.51 8.07 -8.94
C ARG A 110 11.12 6.75 -8.45
N GLU A 111 12.31 6.84 -7.85
CA GLU A 111 13.09 5.71 -7.35
C GLU A 111 12.81 5.47 -5.86
N ARG A 112 12.85 4.19 -5.47
CA ARG A 112 12.55 3.72 -4.13
C ARG A 112 13.81 3.71 -3.28
N ASP A 113 13.71 4.08 -2.00
CA ASP A 113 14.79 3.89 -1.03
C ASP A 113 14.77 2.44 -0.54
N THR A 114 15.52 1.56 -1.22
CA THR A 114 15.53 0.12 -0.92
C THR A 114 16.11 -0.18 0.46
N GLU A 115 17.06 0.62 0.94
CA GLU A 115 17.65 0.43 2.28
C GLU A 115 16.62 0.75 3.37
N ALA A 116 15.85 1.84 3.21
CA ALA A 116 14.75 2.15 4.12
C ALA A 116 13.66 1.07 4.10
N LEU A 117 13.35 0.52 2.92
CA LEU A 117 12.39 -0.57 2.77
C LEU A 117 12.88 -1.83 3.49
N ASP A 118 14.12 -2.24 3.29
CA ASP A 118 14.69 -3.43 3.94
C ASP A 118 14.69 -3.27 5.47
N LYS A 119 14.98 -2.07 5.98
CA LYS A 119 14.86 -1.76 7.43
C LYS A 119 13.42 -1.86 7.95
N ALA A 120 12.42 -1.49 7.16
CA ALA A 120 11.02 -1.67 7.52
C ALA A 120 10.61 -3.16 7.54
N PHE A 121 11.33 -4.01 6.80
CA PHE A 121 11.09 -5.45 6.72
C PHE A 121 11.91 -6.28 7.70
N ALA A 122 12.97 -5.74 8.28
CA ALA A 122 13.69 -6.32 9.43
C ALA A 122 12.76 -6.48 10.64
#